data_AF-A0A1R1FAZ9-F1
#
_entry.id   AF-A0A1R1FAZ9-F1
#
_cell.length_a   1.000
_cell.length_b   1.000
_cell.length_c   1.000
_cell.angle_alpha   90.00
_cell.angle_beta   90.00
_cell.angle_gamma   90.00
#
_symmetry.space_group_name_H-M   'P 1'
#
loop_
_entity.id
_entity.type
_entity.pdbx_description
1 polymer ?
#
loop_
_entity_poly.entity_id
_entity_poly.type
_entity_poly.pdbx_seq_one_letter_code
_entity_poly.pdbx_strand_id
1 'polypeptide(L)'
;MLQLLPELHRKYTDFVEEALRAEYLSPRDRALVELTSAMIIGDQEDLRKALISAKQEFITNEEIGQVAGIIAVAKTKKLFNETSTQEGILPQSSQSECCR
;
A
#
# COMPACT_ATOMS: atom_id res chain seq x y z
N MET A 1 -8.75 -12.97 -16.23
CA MET A 1 -7.81 -14.08 -15.94
C MET A 1 -8.31 -15.03 -14.84
N LEU A 2 -9.00 -14.56 -13.79
CA LEU A 2 -9.58 -15.41 -12.72
C LEU A 2 -10.73 -16.36 -13.15
N GLN A 3 -11.39 -16.11 -14.27
CA GLN A 3 -12.45 -16.99 -14.80
C GLN A 3 -11.94 -18.35 -15.33
N LEU A 4 -10.62 -18.51 -15.50
CA LEU A 4 -10.04 -19.72 -16.07
C LEU A 4 -9.80 -20.83 -15.03
N LEU A 5 -9.87 -20.52 -13.73
CA LEU A 5 -9.57 -21.45 -12.63
C LEU A 5 -10.54 -21.22 -11.45
N PRO A 6 -11.77 -21.77 -11.49
CA PRO A 6 -12.80 -21.48 -10.49
C PRO A 6 -12.42 -21.93 -9.08
N GLU A 7 -11.69 -23.04 -8.94
CA GLU A 7 -11.22 -23.50 -7.62
C GLU A 7 -10.19 -22.55 -7.00
N LEU A 8 -9.28 -21.99 -7.82
CA LEU A 8 -8.29 -21.03 -7.34
C LEU A 8 -8.99 -19.73 -6.91
N HIS A 9 -9.97 -19.27 -7.69
CA HIS A 9 -10.75 -18.10 -7.33
C HIS A 9 -11.48 -18.32 -5.99
N ARG A 10 -12.10 -19.49 -5.80
CA ARG A 10 -12.75 -19.84 -4.52
C ARG A 10 -11.76 -19.81 -3.35
N LYS A 11 -10.62 -20.50 -3.45
CA LYS A 11 -9.59 -20.51 -2.39
C LYS A 11 -9.06 -19.11 -2.08
N TYR A 12 -8.88 -18.27 -3.09
CA TYR A 12 -8.47 -16.89 -2.91
C TYR A 12 -9.54 -16.09 -2.17
N THR A 13 -10.81 -16.20 -2.57
CA THR A 13 -11.92 -15.52 -1.89
C THR A 13 -12.04 -15.97 -0.43
N ASP A 14 -11.97 -17.28 -0.17
CA ASP A 14 -12.01 -17.84 1.18
C ASP A 14 -10.86 -17.28 2.05
N PHE A 15 -9.64 -17.22 1.49
CA PHE A 15 -8.48 -16.62 2.17
C PHE A 15 -8.69 -15.12 2.47
N VAL A 16 -9.21 -14.35 1.51
CA VAL A 16 -9.46 -12.92 1.70
C VAL A 16 -10.54 -12.70 2.77
N GLU A 17 -11.61 -13.49 2.75
CA GLU A 17 -12.65 -13.41 3.77
C GLU A 17 -12.11 -13.78 5.15
N GLU A 18 -11.27 -14.80 5.28
CA GLU A 18 -10.65 -15.17 6.55
C GLU A 18 -9.70 -14.08 7.05
N ALA A 19 -8.83 -13.56 6.18
CA ALA A 19 -7.88 -12.50 6.53
C ALA A 19 -8.58 -11.20 6.97
N LEU A 20 -9.68 -10.84 6.32
CA LEU A 20 -10.45 -9.65 6.66
C LEU A 20 -11.41 -9.88 7.83
N ARG A 21 -12.03 -11.06 7.97
CA ARG A 21 -13.02 -11.32 9.04
C ARG A 21 -12.43 -11.92 10.30
N ALA A 22 -11.12 -12.20 10.35
CA ALA A 22 -10.49 -12.75 11.54
C ALA A 22 -10.80 -11.91 12.81
N GLU A 23 -11.21 -12.60 13.88
CA GLU A 23 -11.68 -11.99 15.13
C GLU A 23 -10.56 -11.44 16.04
N TYR A 24 -9.31 -11.39 15.55
CA TYR A 24 -8.16 -10.89 16.31
C TYR A 24 -8.14 -9.37 16.45
N LEU A 25 -8.88 -8.65 15.60
CA LEU A 25 -8.99 -7.20 15.61
C LEU A 25 -10.40 -6.77 15.97
N SER A 26 -10.50 -5.64 16.68
CA SER A 26 -11.80 -4.99 16.88
C SER A 26 -12.37 -4.55 15.52
N PRO A 27 -13.70 -4.44 15.38
CA PRO A 27 -14.33 -3.92 14.16
C PRO A 27 -13.74 -2.58 13.71
N ARG A 28 -13.47 -1.68 14.67
CA ARG A 28 -12.82 -0.39 14.44
C ARG A 28 -11.40 -0.53 13.89
N ASP A 29 -10.56 -1.38 14.50
CA ASP A 29 -9.17 -1.56 14.05
C ASP A 29 -9.12 -2.18 12.65
N ARG A 30 -10.02 -3.14 12.39
CA ARG A 30 -10.18 -3.75 11.07
C ARG A 30 -10.58 -2.72 10.01
N ALA A 31 -11.56 -1.87 10.29
CA ALA A 31 -11.94 -0.80 9.37
C ALA A 31 -10.77 0.17 9.09
N LEU A 32 -9.91 0.42 10.10
CA LEU A 32 -8.72 1.25 9.93
C LEU A 32 -7.64 0.57 9.07
N VAL A 33 -7.45 -0.75 9.23
CA VAL A 33 -6.55 -1.55 8.38
C VAL A 33 -7.05 -1.60 6.93
N GLU A 34 -8.34 -1.87 6.73
CA GLU A 34 -8.99 -1.86 5.41
C GLU A 34 -8.80 -0.50 4.73
N LEU A 35 -9.11 0.59 5.44
CA LEU A 35 -8.92 1.96 4.94
C LEU A 35 -7.47 2.23 4.55
N THR A 36 -6.53 1.85 5.40
CA THR A 36 -5.09 2.02 5.15
C THR A 36 -4.66 1.26 3.90
N SER A 37 -5.09 0.01 3.76
CA SER A 37 -4.78 -0.83 2.60
C SER A 37 -5.34 -0.24 1.31
N ALA A 38 -6.60 0.22 1.31
CA ALA A 38 -7.26 0.79 0.16
C ALA A 38 -6.59 2.11 -0.28
N MET A 39 -6.17 2.96 0.67
CA MET A 39 -5.40 4.18 0.38
C MET A 39 -4.01 3.90 -0.20
N ILE A 40 -3.37 2.79 0.18
CA ILE A 40 -2.08 2.38 -0.38
C ILE A 40 -2.24 1.90 -1.82
N ILE A 41 -3.20 0.99 -2.06
CA ILE A 41 -3.48 0.36 -3.36
C ILE A 41 -3.96 1.39 -4.38
N GLY A 42 -4.80 2.34 -3.95
CA GLY A 42 -5.27 3.45 -4.79
C GLY A 42 -6.43 3.07 -5.74
N ASP A 43 -7.09 1.94 -5.53
CA ASP A 43 -8.34 1.62 -6.22
C ASP A 43 -9.49 2.47 -5.64
N GLN A 44 -10.21 3.20 -6.50
CA GLN A 44 -11.22 4.15 -6.05
C GLN A 44 -12.47 3.48 -5.46
N GLU A 45 -12.88 2.33 -5.98
CA GLU A 45 -14.07 1.63 -5.47
C GLU A 45 -13.79 1.02 -4.11
N ASP A 46 -12.61 0.43 -3.93
CA ASP A 46 -12.23 -0.14 -2.64
C ASP A 46 -11.98 0.94 -1.59
N LEU A 47 -11.40 2.09 -1.98
CA LEU A 47 -11.28 3.24 -1.08
C LEU A 47 -12.64 3.77 -0.64
N ARG A 48 -13.61 3.85 -1.56
CA ARG A 48 -14.97 4.31 -1.23
C ARG A 48 -15.65 3.37 -0.24
N LYS A 49 -15.55 2.05 -0.44
CA LYS A 49 -16.11 1.05 0.48
C LYS A 49 -15.43 1.12 1.85
N ALA A 50 -14.10 1.20 1.87
CA ALA A 50 -13.34 1.28 3.11
C ALA A 50 -13.64 2.57 3.90
N LEU A 51 -13.86 3.71 3.21
CA LEU A 51 -14.31 4.95 3.85
C LEU A 51 -15.70 4.80 4.49
N ILE A 52 -16.63 4.10 3.84
CA ILE A 52 -17.95 3.81 4.41
C ILE A 52 -17.80 2.94 5.67
N SER A 53 -17.02 1.87 5.60
CA SER A 53 -16.71 0.98 6.74
C SER A 53 -16.10 1.77 7.91
N ALA A 54 -15.10 2.60 7.65
CA ALA A 54 -14.48 3.47 8.64
C ALA A 54 -15.47 4.44 9.31
N LYS A 55 -16.42 5.00 8.54
CA LYS A 55 -17.45 5.88 9.10
C LYS A 55 -18.47 5.15 9.96
N GLN A 56 -18.82 3.92 9.59
CA GLN A 56 -19.71 3.07 10.40
C GLN A 56 -19.09 2.73 11.76
N GLU A 57 -17.76 2.58 11.81
CA GLU A 57 -17.00 2.32 13.03
C GLU A 57 -16.56 3.61 13.77
N PHE A 58 -17.20 4.74 13.46
CA PHE A 58 -16.97 6.04 14.09
C PHE A 58 -15.52 6.53 14.03
N ILE A 59 -14.81 6.24 12.93
CA ILE A 59 -13.48 6.81 12.68
C ILE A 59 -13.62 8.28 12.23
N THR A 60 -12.94 9.18 12.94
CA THR A 60 -13.08 10.63 12.72
C THR A 60 -12.32 11.09 11.47
N ASN A 61 -12.63 12.30 11.00
CA ASN A 61 -11.92 12.86 9.84
C ASN A 61 -10.44 13.12 10.15
N GLU A 62 -10.14 13.46 11.40
CA GLU A 62 -8.78 13.68 11.90
C GLU A 62 -7.98 12.37 11.88
N GLU A 63 -8.57 11.25 12.32
CA GLU A 63 -7.93 9.93 12.25
C GLU A 63 -7.67 9.51 10.80
N ILE A 64 -8.64 9.71 9.91
CA ILE A 64 -8.48 9.45 8.46
C ILE A 64 -7.37 10.32 7.86
N GLY A 65 -7.35 11.61 8.22
CA GLY A 65 -6.31 12.55 7.79
C GLY A 65 -4.92 12.15 8.28
N GLN A 66 -4.82 11.65 9.52
CA GLN A 66 -3.57 11.15 10.09
C GLN A 66 -3.06 9.92 9.32
N VAL A 67 -3.94 8.97 9.01
CA VAL A 67 -3.58 7.79 8.20
C VAL A 67 -3.10 8.21 6.81
N ALA A 68 -3.83 9.12 6.15
CA ALA A 68 -3.44 9.65 4.85
C ALA A 68 -2.06 10.35 4.89
N GLY A 69 -1.80 11.13 5.94
CA GLY A 69 -0.51 11.78 6.17
C GLY A 69 0.64 10.78 6.36
N ILE A 70 0.42 9.73 7.15
CA ILE A 70 1.41 8.64 7.35
C ILE A 70 1.73 7.96 6.01
N ILE A 71 0.72 7.65 5.21
CA ILE A 71 0.90 7.05 3.89
C ILE A 71 1.68 7.99 2.95
N ALA A 72 1.36 9.29 2.95
CA ALA A 72 2.06 10.28 2.15
C ALA A 72 3.55 10.35 2.54
N VAL A 73 3.86 10.38 3.83
CA VAL A 73 5.24 10.35 4.34
C VAL A 73 5.95 9.06 3.93
N ALA A 74 5.29 7.90 4.05
CA ALA A 74 5.86 6.61 3.66
C ALA A 74 6.18 6.54 2.15
N LYS A 75 5.24 6.99 1.30
CA LYS A 75 5.44 7.08 -0.16
C LYS A 75 6.58 8.05 -0.50
N THR A 76 6.64 9.18 0.19
CA THR A 76 7.67 10.21 -0.03
C THR A 76 9.05 9.73 0.40
N LYS A 77 9.18 9.06 1.56
CA LYS A 77 10.45 8.44 2.01
C LYS A 77 10.97 7.43 1.00
N LYS A 78 10.09 6.63 0.40
CA LYS A 78 10.47 5.68 -0.65
C LYS A 78 11.11 6.40 -1.85
N LEU A 79 10.46 7.47 -2.33
CA LEU A 79 10.99 8.28 -3.44
C LEU A 79 12.37 8.87 -3.10
N PHE A 80 12.53 9.46 -1.92
CA PHE A 80 13.80 10.07 -1.53
C PHE A 80 14.92 9.05 -1.30
N ASN A 81 14.64 7.90 -0.69
CA ASN A 81 15.64 6.84 -0.50
C ASN A 81 16.07 6.20 -1.83
N GLU A 82 15.17 6.08 -2.80
CA GLU A 82 15.52 5.67 -4.17
C GLU A 82 16.39 6.73 -4.88
N THR A 83 16.19 8.01 -4.56
CA THR A 83 16.98 9.13 -5.12
C THR A 83 18.38 9.24 -4.49
N SER A 84 18.55 8.85 -3.22
CA SER A 84 19.85 8.90 -2.52
C SER A 84 20.85 7.81 -2.92
N THR A 85 20.54 6.96 -3.90
CA THR A 85 21.46 5.92 -4.42
C THR A 85 22.18 6.32 -5.71
N GLN A 86 22.21 7.61 -6.07
CA GLN A 86 22.91 8.12 -7.26
C GLN A 86 23.90 9.28 -7.03
N GLU A 87 24.34 9.54 -5.79
CA GLU A 87 25.47 10.46 -5.55
C GLU A 87 26.71 9.69 -5.06
N GLY A 88 27.22 8.84 -5.95
CA GLY A 88 28.60 8.39 -5.91
C GLY A 88 29.48 9.35 -6.73
N ILE A 89 29.85 10.48 -6.13
CA ILE A 89 30.95 11.31 -6.63
C ILE A 89 32.24 10.50 -6.46
N LEU A 90 32.95 10.19 -7.55
CA LEU A 90 34.42 10.01 -7.65
C LEU A 90 34.83 10.10 -9.15
N PRO A 91 36.10 10.42 -9.47
CA PRO A 91 36.48 11.64 -10.20
C PRO A 91 36.78 11.46 -11.70
N GLN A 92 36.85 12.56 -12.44
CA GLN A 92 37.51 12.63 -13.76
C GLN A 92 38.97 12.16 -13.66
N SER A 93 39.33 11.04 -14.30
CA SER A 93 40.68 10.84 -14.87
C SER A 93 40.74 9.70 -15.90
N SER A 94 41.44 10.01 -16.99
CA SER A 94 42.00 9.16 -18.05
C SER A 94 41.05 8.26 -18.85
N GLN A 95 40.70 8.72 -20.05
CA GLN A 95 40.48 7.83 -21.19
C GLN A 95 41.69 6.91 -21.33
N SER A 96 41.46 5.60 -21.33
CA SER A 96 42.41 4.64 -21.88
C SER A 96 41.82 4.13 -23.19
N GLU A 97 42.54 4.40 -24.28
CA GLU A 97 42.30 3.76 -25.58
C GLU A 97 42.37 2.24 -25.37
N CYS A 98 41.24 1.55 -25.49
CA CYS A 98 41.22 0.10 -25.60
C CYS A 98 40.30 -0.32 -26.76
N CYS A 99 40.79 -0.05 -27.97
CA CYS A 99 40.48 -0.75 -29.22
C CYS A 99 41.57 -0.34 -30.24
N ARG A 100 42.61 -1.17 -30.37
CA ARG A 100 43.50 -1.22 -31.54
C ARG A 100 43.65 -2.68 -31.96
#